data_AF-A0A2M9BAP5-F1
#
_entry.id   AF-A0A2M9BAP5-F1
#
_cell.length_a   1.000
_cell.length_b   1.000
_cell.length_c   1.000
_cell.angle_alpha   90.00
_cell.angle_beta   90.00
_cell.angle_gamma   90.00
#
_symmetry.space_group_name_H-M   'P 1'
#
loop_
_entity.id
_entity.type
_entity.pdbx_description
1 polymer ?
#
loop_
_entity_poly.entity_id
_entity_poly.type
_entity_poly.pdbx_seq_one_letter_code
_entity_poly.pdbx_strand_id
1 'polypeptide(L)'
;MLLAYRRALPLLRIPFSVYLMPVYWFGLSALPRAVDGVRALGVFVVLHLLAYPASNGYNSYYDRDEGSIGGLKQPPKVSEELIHLVWLFDALAVLGGWLLSPLFAALVAVYLLISKAYSYEGIRLKKYPFLSTFVVVVFQGAYTFLMTQVGAGATPAAILEPTNLLLALVSTLFLCGSYPLTQVYQHQEDRQRGDLTLSLWLGLRGTFVFAAVGLLSGALLLGFTYWQRHEIRNLLIFLVATGPVVVLFGRWAWAVWLRPAAADFEHTMRMNQVSSLCLSAAFVLMLLWALAGR
;
A
#
# COMPACT_ATOMS: atom_id res chain seq x y z
N MET A 1 33.27 -2.17 -4.88
CA MET A 1 32.03 -2.24 -5.67
C MET A 1 30.90 -2.97 -4.94
N LEU A 2 30.99 -4.28 -4.66
CA LEU A 2 29.92 -5.04 -4.00
C LEU A 2 29.51 -4.53 -2.60
N LEU A 3 30.45 -3.96 -1.84
CA LEU A 3 30.18 -3.39 -0.52
C LEU A 3 29.23 -2.17 -0.60
N ALA A 4 29.31 -1.36 -1.67
CA ALA A 4 28.46 -0.19 -1.84
C ALA A 4 27.00 -0.59 -2.11
N TYR A 5 26.79 -1.54 -3.02
CA TYR A 5 25.47 -2.13 -3.27
C TYR A 5 24.85 -2.79 -2.03
N ARG A 6 25.66 -3.49 -1.21
CA ARG A 6 25.19 -4.06 0.07
C ARG A 6 24.70 -2.99 1.05
N ARG A 7 25.28 -1.79 1.04
CA ARG A 7 24.84 -0.66 1.89
C ARG A 7 23.60 0.03 1.36
N ALA A 8 23.38 0.03 0.04
CA ALA A 8 22.20 0.60 -0.59
C ALA A 8 20.96 -0.32 -0.51
N LEU A 9 21.15 -1.64 -0.52
CA LEU A 9 20.08 -2.64 -0.56
C LEU A 9 18.98 -2.45 0.51
N PRO A 10 19.28 -2.10 1.79
CA PRO A 10 18.23 -1.85 2.78
C PRO A 10 17.25 -0.74 2.39
N LEU A 11 17.70 0.27 1.62
CA LEU A 11 16.87 1.42 1.21
C LEU A 11 15.79 1.04 0.18
N LEU A 12 15.92 -0.12 -0.48
CA LEU A 12 14.82 -0.70 -1.27
C LEU A 12 13.67 -1.18 -0.37
N ARG A 13 13.90 -1.35 0.94
CA ARG A 13 12.86 -1.71 1.92
C ARG A 13 12.05 -2.94 1.51
N ILE A 14 12.70 -3.97 0.95
CA ILE A 14 12.02 -5.21 0.50
C ILE A 14 11.17 -5.84 1.63
N PRO A 15 11.63 -5.94 2.90
CA PRO A 15 10.78 -6.46 3.97
C PRO A 15 9.52 -5.61 4.23
N PHE A 16 9.59 -4.29 4.02
CA PHE A 16 8.45 -3.39 4.17
C PHE A 16 7.37 -3.66 3.11
N SER A 17 7.75 -4.15 1.92
CA SER A 17 6.80 -4.52 0.87
C SER A 17 5.80 -5.59 1.32
N VAL A 18 6.12 -6.41 2.33
CA VAL A 18 5.17 -7.33 2.96
C VAL A 18 3.95 -6.60 3.50
N TYR A 19 4.11 -5.38 3.99
CA TYR A 19 3.00 -4.61 4.54
C TYR A 19 1.99 -4.13 3.49
N LEU A 20 2.35 -4.23 2.20
CA LEU A 20 1.52 -3.85 1.05
C LEU A 20 0.69 -5.03 0.49
N MET A 21 0.91 -6.25 1.00
CA MET A 21 0.17 -7.46 0.60
C MET A 21 -1.36 -7.39 0.70
N PRO A 22 -1.98 -6.66 1.66
CA PRO A 22 -3.43 -6.66 1.78
C PRO A 22 -4.16 -6.33 0.48
N VAL A 23 -3.70 -5.33 -0.28
CA VAL A 23 -4.36 -4.92 -1.53
C VAL A 23 -4.25 -6.01 -2.59
N TYR A 24 -3.10 -6.69 -2.65
CA TYR A 24 -2.89 -7.83 -3.55
C TYR A 24 -3.84 -8.98 -3.22
N TRP A 25 -3.90 -9.39 -1.94
CA TRP A 25 -4.81 -10.47 -1.53
C TRP A 25 -6.28 -10.09 -1.72
N PHE A 26 -6.63 -8.83 -1.47
CA PHE A 26 -7.98 -8.32 -1.68
C PHE A 26 -8.38 -8.38 -3.15
N GLY A 27 -7.49 -7.95 -4.05
CA GLY A 27 -7.70 -8.03 -5.50
C GLY A 27 -7.98 -9.45 -5.96
N LEU A 28 -7.22 -10.42 -5.44
CA LEU A 28 -7.44 -11.84 -5.75
C LEU A 28 -8.72 -12.40 -5.14
N SER A 29 -8.99 -12.13 -3.86
CA SER A 29 -10.17 -12.67 -3.15
C SER A 29 -11.49 -12.13 -3.68
N ALA A 30 -11.48 -10.97 -4.34
CA ALA A 30 -12.65 -10.36 -4.94
C ALA A 30 -13.11 -11.04 -6.25
N LEU A 31 -12.26 -11.86 -6.87
CA LEU A 31 -12.57 -12.48 -8.16
C LEU A 31 -13.59 -13.62 -8.01
N PRO A 32 -14.63 -13.66 -8.88
CA PRO A 32 -15.65 -14.72 -8.83
C PRO A 32 -15.16 -16.03 -9.43
N ARG A 33 -13.95 -16.09 -10.03
CA ARG A 33 -13.38 -17.28 -10.67
C ARG A 33 -12.08 -17.72 -10.01
N ALA A 34 -11.72 -18.99 -10.22
CA ALA A 34 -10.49 -19.56 -9.71
C ALA A 34 -9.31 -18.77 -10.28
N VAL A 35 -8.39 -18.40 -9.40
CA VAL A 35 -7.19 -17.66 -9.74
C VAL A 35 -6.14 -18.63 -10.24
N ASP A 36 -5.51 -18.33 -11.37
CA ASP A 36 -4.32 -19.05 -11.81
C ASP A 36 -3.17 -18.78 -10.83
N GLY A 37 -2.78 -19.81 -10.07
CA GLY A 37 -1.75 -19.70 -9.04
C GLY A 37 -0.37 -19.29 -9.57
N VAL A 38 -0.02 -19.67 -10.81
CA VAL A 38 1.26 -19.30 -11.44
C VAL A 38 1.25 -17.81 -11.77
N ARG A 39 0.15 -17.32 -12.36
CA ARG A 39 -0.01 -15.87 -12.64
C ARG A 39 -0.06 -15.06 -11.35
N ALA A 40 -0.81 -15.53 -10.34
CA ALA A 40 -0.86 -14.88 -9.04
C ALA A 40 0.52 -14.75 -8.40
N LEU A 41 1.31 -15.81 -8.40
CA LEU A 41 2.69 -15.78 -7.91
C LEU A 41 3.57 -14.83 -8.73
N GLY A 42 3.43 -14.83 -10.06
CA GLY A 42 4.13 -13.88 -10.95
C GLY A 42 3.81 -12.42 -10.59
N VAL A 43 2.53 -12.09 -10.42
CA VAL A 43 2.10 -10.74 -9.99
C VAL A 43 2.70 -10.40 -8.63
N PHE A 44 2.68 -11.34 -7.69
CA PHE A 44 3.26 -11.14 -6.36
C PHE A 44 4.75 -10.77 -6.45
N VAL A 45 5.53 -11.53 -7.23
CA VAL A 45 6.96 -11.28 -7.44
C VAL A 45 7.18 -9.91 -8.08
N VAL A 46 6.44 -9.60 -9.15
CA VAL A 46 6.57 -8.31 -9.86
C VAL A 46 6.28 -7.14 -8.92
N LEU A 47 5.22 -7.21 -8.11
CA LEU A 47 4.85 -6.09 -7.24
C LEU A 47 5.73 -6.02 -5.98
N HIS A 48 5.86 -7.11 -5.24
CA HIS A 48 6.42 -7.08 -3.89
C HIS A 48 7.94 -7.20 -3.86
N LEU A 49 8.53 -7.85 -4.86
CA LEU A 49 9.98 -8.04 -4.92
C LEU A 49 10.68 -7.10 -5.89
N LEU A 50 9.95 -6.46 -6.81
CA LEU A 50 10.52 -5.57 -7.82
C LEU A 50 9.93 -4.14 -7.77
N ALA A 51 8.66 -3.96 -8.08
CA ALA A 51 8.07 -2.62 -8.24
C ALA A 51 8.03 -1.81 -6.94
N TYR A 52 7.50 -2.37 -5.84
CA TYR A 52 7.49 -1.66 -4.55
C TYR A 52 8.88 -1.38 -4.02
N PRO A 53 9.84 -2.32 -4.06
CA PRO A 53 11.21 -2.01 -3.69
C PRO A 53 11.86 -0.91 -4.55
N ALA A 54 11.61 -0.89 -5.85
CA ALA A 54 12.11 0.17 -6.74
C ALA A 54 11.50 1.55 -6.40
N SER A 55 10.20 1.60 -6.12
CA SER A 55 9.51 2.80 -5.63
C SER A 55 10.10 3.30 -4.30
N ASN A 56 10.31 2.40 -3.35
CA ASN A 56 10.86 2.71 -2.04
C ASN A 56 12.30 3.21 -2.12
N GLY A 57 13.15 2.58 -2.94
CA GLY A 57 14.52 2.99 -3.16
C GLY A 57 14.62 4.34 -3.85
N TYR A 58 13.77 4.59 -4.85
CA TYR A 58 13.73 5.89 -5.52
C TYR A 58 13.31 7.01 -4.56
N ASN A 59 12.29 6.75 -3.73
CA ASN A 59 11.89 7.68 -2.69
C ASN A 59 13.06 7.98 -1.73
N SER A 60 13.74 6.95 -1.20
CA SER A 60 14.89 7.14 -0.32
C SER A 60 16.03 7.90 -1.01
N TYR A 61 16.27 7.67 -2.31
CA TYR A 61 17.34 8.35 -3.06
C TYR A 61 17.15 9.88 -3.12
N TYR A 62 15.92 10.33 -3.37
CA TYR A 62 15.59 11.76 -3.47
C TYR A 62 15.32 12.43 -2.13
N ASP A 63 14.79 11.68 -1.15
CA ASP A 63 14.41 12.25 0.14
C ASP A 63 15.61 12.38 1.07
N ARG A 64 16.60 11.48 0.93
CA ARG A 64 17.85 11.47 1.71
C ARG A 64 17.60 11.60 3.21
N ASP A 65 16.55 10.92 3.69
CA ASP A 65 16.12 10.95 5.09
C ASP A 65 17.24 10.52 6.04
N GLU A 66 17.47 11.32 7.08
CA GLU A 66 18.40 10.97 8.16
C GLU A 66 17.71 10.31 9.35
N GLY A 67 16.43 10.61 9.59
CA GLY A 67 15.63 9.94 10.61
C GLY A 67 14.82 8.79 10.05
N SER A 68 13.92 8.27 10.88
CA SER A 68 13.22 7.02 10.57
C SER A 68 12.33 7.13 9.34
N ILE A 69 12.28 6.06 8.55
CA ILE A 69 11.38 5.90 7.39
C ILE A 69 10.68 4.55 7.48
N GLY A 70 9.61 4.34 6.70
CA GLY A 70 8.84 3.09 6.74
C GLY A 70 9.73 1.84 6.71
N GLY A 71 9.69 1.05 7.79
CA GLY A 71 10.46 -0.20 7.95
C GLY A 71 11.92 -0.03 8.38
N LEU A 72 12.46 1.19 8.46
CA LEU A 72 13.84 1.46 8.87
C LEU A 72 13.88 2.59 9.91
N LYS A 73 14.18 2.24 11.16
CA LYS A 73 14.32 3.21 12.24
C LYS A 73 15.54 4.13 12.07
N GLN A 74 16.61 3.59 11.49
CA GLN A 74 17.86 4.31 11.19
C GLN A 74 18.26 3.93 9.77
N PRO A 75 17.78 4.65 8.74
CA PRO A 75 18.15 4.34 7.36
C PRO A 75 19.67 4.57 7.15
N PRO A 76 20.35 3.71 6.37
CA PRO A 76 21.72 3.98 5.97
C PRO A 76 21.76 5.21 5.05
N LYS A 77 22.92 5.88 4.99
CA LYS A 77 23.12 7.00 4.06
C LYS A 77 22.94 6.55 2.61
N VAL A 78 22.21 7.36 1.85
CA VAL A 78 22.01 7.17 0.42
C VAL A 78 23.34 7.21 -0.32
N SER A 79 23.50 6.33 -1.30
CA SER A 79 24.62 6.33 -2.24
C SER A 79 24.10 6.22 -3.68
N GLU A 80 24.95 6.60 -4.65
CA GLU A 80 24.64 6.55 -6.08
C GLU A 80 24.24 5.14 -6.54
N GLU A 81 24.80 4.08 -5.95
CA GLU A 81 24.45 2.70 -6.29
C GLU A 81 22.97 2.35 -6.08
N LEU A 82 22.25 3.10 -5.24
CA LEU A 82 20.82 2.90 -5.05
C LEU A 82 20.05 3.17 -6.35
N ILE A 83 20.42 4.19 -7.13
CA ILE A 83 19.68 4.51 -8.37
C ILE A 83 19.88 3.41 -9.43
N HIS A 84 21.06 2.79 -9.47
CA HIS A 84 21.33 1.64 -10.35
C HIS A 84 20.42 0.44 -10.00
N LEU A 85 20.26 0.15 -8.70
CA LEU A 85 19.35 -0.90 -8.24
C LEU A 85 17.90 -0.59 -8.59
N VAL A 86 17.50 0.68 -8.43
CA VAL A 86 16.14 1.12 -8.77
C VAL A 86 15.87 0.90 -10.26
N TRP A 87 16.76 1.32 -11.17
CA TRP A 87 16.57 1.12 -12.61
C TRP A 87 16.54 -0.35 -12.99
N LEU A 88 17.39 -1.18 -12.38
CA LEU A 88 17.37 -2.62 -12.58
C LEU A 88 16.01 -3.21 -12.16
N PHE A 89 15.50 -2.84 -10.98
CA PHE A 89 14.23 -3.36 -10.48
C PHE A 89 13.04 -2.84 -11.29
N ASP A 90 13.06 -1.58 -11.74
CA ASP A 90 12.03 -1.03 -12.63
C ASP A 90 11.99 -1.82 -13.95
N ALA A 91 13.15 -2.05 -14.58
CA ALA A 91 13.24 -2.83 -15.81
C ALA A 91 12.76 -4.27 -15.62
N LEU A 92 13.20 -4.93 -14.54
CA LEU A 92 12.76 -6.29 -14.23
C LEU A 92 11.26 -6.36 -13.91
N ALA A 93 10.69 -5.35 -13.26
CA ALA A 93 9.25 -5.31 -12.96
C ALA A 93 8.42 -5.21 -14.25
N VAL A 94 8.80 -4.33 -15.17
CA VAL A 94 8.11 -4.18 -16.46
C VAL A 94 8.29 -5.42 -17.34
N LEU A 95 9.52 -5.96 -17.44
CA LEU A 95 9.78 -7.19 -18.18
C LEU A 95 9.02 -8.39 -17.58
N GLY A 96 9.07 -8.56 -16.26
CA GLY A 96 8.31 -9.59 -15.56
C GLY A 96 6.80 -9.44 -15.75
N GLY A 97 6.30 -8.20 -15.75
CA GLY A 97 4.91 -7.91 -16.05
C GLY A 97 4.53 -8.28 -17.49
N TRP A 98 5.42 -8.03 -18.46
CA TRP A 98 5.20 -8.34 -19.86
C TRP A 98 5.08 -9.84 -20.11
N LEU A 99 5.87 -10.65 -19.38
CA LEU A 99 5.79 -12.12 -19.43
C LEU A 99 4.43 -12.66 -18.96
N LEU A 100 3.68 -11.91 -18.14
CA LEU A 100 2.32 -12.27 -17.74
C LEU A 100 1.27 -11.74 -18.72
N SER A 101 1.36 -10.44 -19.06
CA SER A 101 0.46 -9.77 -20.00
C SER A 101 1.01 -8.38 -20.38
N PRO A 102 0.99 -7.99 -21.66
CA PRO A 102 1.35 -6.63 -22.08
C PRO A 102 0.56 -5.54 -21.36
N LEU A 103 -0.73 -5.77 -21.08
CA LEU A 103 -1.56 -4.82 -20.34
C LEU A 103 -1.09 -4.69 -18.88
N PHE A 104 -0.75 -5.80 -18.22
CA PHE A 104 -0.23 -5.77 -16.86
C PHE A 104 1.12 -5.03 -16.81
N ALA A 105 2.03 -5.27 -17.75
CA ALA A 105 3.28 -4.51 -17.90
C ALA A 105 3.03 -3.00 -18.04
N ALA A 106 2.08 -2.61 -18.90
CA ALA A 106 1.74 -1.19 -19.08
C ALA A 106 1.21 -0.56 -17.78
N LEU A 107 0.38 -1.30 -17.01
CA LEU A 107 -0.11 -0.83 -15.73
C LEU A 107 1.02 -0.69 -14.69
N VAL A 108 1.93 -1.66 -14.63
CA VAL A 108 3.12 -1.58 -13.76
C VAL A 108 3.99 -0.39 -14.15
N ALA A 109 4.22 -0.14 -15.44
CA ALA A 109 4.99 1.01 -15.91
C ALA A 109 4.36 2.34 -15.49
N VAL A 110 3.03 2.49 -15.64
CA VAL A 110 2.30 3.69 -15.18
C VAL A 110 2.42 3.87 -13.66
N TYR A 111 2.24 2.79 -12.88
CA TYR A 111 2.45 2.82 -11.43
C TYR A 111 3.85 3.32 -11.07
N LEU A 112 4.89 2.77 -11.72
CA LEU A 112 6.28 3.16 -11.47
C LEU A 112 6.52 4.63 -11.82
N LEU A 113 6.06 5.09 -12.99
CA LEU A 113 6.20 6.50 -13.42
C LEU A 113 5.57 7.47 -12.41
N ILE A 114 4.39 7.14 -11.91
CA ILE A 114 3.69 7.97 -10.91
C ILE A 114 4.44 7.95 -9.58
N SER A 115 4.94 6.78 -9.18
CA SER A 115 5.80 6.68 -8.00
C SER A 115 7.09 7.50 -8.15
N LYS A 116 7.66 7.61 -9.36
CA LYS A 116 8.83 8.49 -9.59
C LYS A 116 8.43 9.96 -9.54
N ALA A 117 7.34 10.36 -10.19
CA ALA A 117 6.81 11.72 -10.14
C ALA A 117 6.51 12.19 -8.70
N TYR A 118 6.17 11.25 -7.82
CA TYR A 118 5.96 11.51 -6.40
C TYR A 118 7.19 12.12 -5.69
N SER A 119 8.39 11.61 -5.99
CA SER A 119 9.64 11.97 -5.27
C SER A 119 10.62 12.81 -6.10
N TYR A 120 10.55 12.75 -7.43
CA TYR A 120 11.48 13.45 -8.32
C TYR A 120 11.43 14.97 -8.12
N GLU A 121 12.58 15.61 -7.88
CA GLU A 121 12.68 17.04 -7.55
C GLU A 121 11.98 17.98 -8.56
N GLY A 122 12.01 17.65 -9.86
CA GLY A 122 11.36 18.46 -10.89
C GLY A 122 9.83 18.49 -10.83
N ILE A 123 9.19 17.52 -10.16
CA ILE A 123 7.72 17.43 -10.00
C ILE A 123 7.36 17.48 -8.51
N ARG A 124 7.85 16.51 -7.74
CA ARG A 124 7.72 16.33 -6.29
C ARG A 124 6.28 16.46 -5.81
N LEU A 125 5.39 15.57 -6.28
CA LEU A 125 3.95 15.63 -5.95
C LEU A 125 3.69 15.69 -4.45
N LYS A 126 4.54 15.03 -3.65
CA LYS A 126 4.43 14.94 -2.18
C LYS A 126 4.38 16.27 -1.44
N LYS A 127 4.83 17.37 -2.07
CA LYS A 127 4.72 18.72 -1.50
C LYS A 127 3.28 19.26 -1.45
N TYR A 128 2.35 18.63 -2.18
CA TYR A 128 0.94 19.05 -2.23
C TYR A 128 0.07 18.08 -1.41
N PRO A 129 -0.54 18.49 -0.29
CA PRO A 129 -1.16 17.55 0.65
C PRO A 129 -2.31 16.75 0.03
N PHE A 130 -3.22 17.42 -0.68
CA PHE A 130 -4.39 16.77 -1.27
C PHE A 130 -4.05 15.98 -2.53
N LEU A 131 -3.28 16.56 -3.46
CA LEU A 131 -2.90 15.90 -4.70
C LEU A 131 -2.03 14.67 -4.44
N SER A 132 -1.04 14.78 -3.55
CA SER A 132 -0.19 13.65 -3.18
C SER A 132 -0.98 12.52 -2.54
N THR A 133 -1.90 12.84 -1.63
CA THR A 133 -2.77 11.86 -0.99
C THR A 133 -3.65 11.18 -2.03
N PHE A 134 -4.34 11.95 -2.87
CA PHE A 134 -5.21 11.41 -3.92
C PHE A 134 -4.45 10.45 -4.84
N VAL A 135 -3.28 10.85 -5.33
CA VAL A 135 -2.43 10.01 -6.18
C VAL A 135 -2.05 8.72 -5.45
N VAL A 136 -1.55 8.81 -4.21
CA VAL A 136 -1.12 7.61 -3.48
C VAL A 136 -2.28 6.65 -3.21
N VAL A 137 -3.42 7.15 -2.70
CA VAL A 137 -4.54 6.29 -2.30
C VAL A 137 -5.23 5.65 -3.49
N VAL A 138 -5.27 6.32 -4.65
CA VAL A 138 -5.82 5.73 -5.89
C VAL A 138 -4.86 4.71 -6.47
N PHE A 139 -3.56 5.05 -6.59
CA PHE A 139 -2.58 4.17 -7.24
C PHE A 139 -2.19 2.96 -6.38
N GLN A 140 -2.12 3.11 -5.05
CA GLN A 140 -1.92 1.99 -4.12
C GLN A 140 -3.23 1.28 -3.77
N GLY A 141 -4.39 1.92 -3.91
CA GLY A 141 -5.70 1.34 -3.68
C GLY A 141 -6.29 0.71 -4.95
N ALA A 142 -7.35 1.33 -5.48
CA ALA A 142 -8.12 0.82 -6.62
C ALA A 142 -7.26 0.40 -7.82
N TYR A 143 -6.25 1.19 -8.18
CA TYR A 143 -5.40 0.86 -9.31
C TYR A 143 -4.61 -0.44 -9.09
N THR A 144 -3.96 -0.58 -7.93
CA THR A 144 -3.20 -1.80 -7.58
C THR A 144 -4.12 -3.00 -7.44
N PHE A 145 -5.31 -2.81 -6.86
CA PHE A 145 -6.34 -3.85 -6.77
C PHE A 145 -6.71 -4.40 -8.17
N LEU A 146 -7.06 -3.50 -9.11
CA LEU A 146 -7.45 -3.90 -10.47
C LEU A 146 -6.25 -4.40 -11.27
N MET A 147 -5.07 -3.79 -11.13
CA MET A 147 -3.83 -4.22 -11.76
C MET A 147 -3.46 -5.65 -11.33
N THR A 148 -3.66 -5.99 -10.05
CA THR A 148 -3.47 -7.36 -9.55
C THR A 148 -4.40 -8.35 -10.26
N GLN A 149 -5.68 -7.99 -10.45
CA GLN A 149 -6.64 -8.83 -11.16
C GLN A 149 -6.30 -9.00 -12.64
N VAL A 150 -5.85 -7.94 -13.32
CA VAL A 150 -5.37 -7.99 -14.70
C VAL A 150 -4.19 -8.94 -14.83
N GLY A 151 -3.19 -8.81 -13.96
CA GLY A 151 -2.01 -9.69 -13.98
C GLY A 151 -2.35 -11.15 -13.64
N ALA A 152 -3.35 -11.37 -12.78
CA ALA A 152 -3.88 -12.69 -12.47
C ALA A 152 -4.73 -13.30 -13.61
N GLY A 153 -5.00 -12.55 -14.69
CA GLY A 153 -5.73 -13.02 -15.86
C GLY A 153 -7.25 -12.88 -15.77
N ALA A 154 -7.77 -11.99 -14.92
CA ALA A 154 -9.20 -11.71 -14.86
C ALA A 154 -9.72 -11.18 -16.20
N THR A 155 -10.95 -11.57 -16.57
CA THR A 155 -11.58 -11.07 -17.80
C THR A 155 -12.01 -9.61 -17.64
N PRO A 156 -12.09 -8.82 -18.73
CA PRO A 156 -12.60 -7.45 -18.67
C PRO A 156 -13.98 -7.35 -18.01
N ALA A 157 -14.86 -8.32 -18.27
CA ALA A 157 -16.18 -8.37 -17.64
C ALA A 157 -16.13 -8.55 -16.12
N ALA A 158 -15.18 -9.32 -15.58
CA ALA A 158 -15.01 -9.47 -14.14
C ALA A 158 -14.39 -8.21 -13.50
N ILE A 159 -13.43 -7.58 -14.20
CA ILE A 159 -12.77 -6.35 -13.76
C ILE A 159 -13.77 -5.19 -13.69
N LEU A 160 -14.57 -5.02 -14.73
CA LEU A 160 -15.56 -3.94 -14.89
C LEU A 160 -16.90 -4.24 -14.22
N GLU A 161 -17.02 -5.37 -13.54
CA GLU A 161 -18.24 -5.71 -12.81
C GLU A 161 -18.48 -4.65 -11.70
N PRO A 162 -19.69 -4.06 -11.60
CA PRO A 162 -19.94 -2.93 -10.71
C PRO A 162 -19.56 -3.18 -9.25
N THR A 163 -19.88 -4.36 -8.68
CA THR A 163 -19.52 -4.67 -7.29
C THR A 163 -18.01 -4.85 -7.11
N ASN A 164 -17.28 -5.35 -8.11
CA ASN A 164 -15.82 -5.40 -8.12
C ASN A 164 -15.19 -4.00 -8.14
N LEU A 165 -15.78 -3.05 -8.90
CA LEU A 165 -15.35 -1.65 -8.88
C LEU A 165 -15.63 -0.97 -7.53
N LEU A 166 -16.71 -1.34 -6.84
CA LEU A 166 -16.94 -0.90 -5.46
C LEU A 166 -15.86 -1.46 -4.51
N LEU A 167 -15.43 -2.71 -4.66
CA LEU A 167 -14.32 -3.28 -3.87
C LEU A 167 -12.98 -2.57 -4.18
N ALA A 168 -12.74 -2.18 -5.43
CA ALA A 168 -11.59 -1.33 -5.77
C ALA A 168 -11.65 0.03 -5.05
N LEU A 169 -12.83 0.65 -4.99
CA LEU A 169 -13.05 1.88 -4.22
C LEU A 169 -12.86 1.67 -2.71
N VAL A 170 -13.31 0.54 -2.16
CA VAL A 170 -13.02 0.16 -0.76
C VAL A 170 -11.51 0.14 -0.51
N SER A 171 -10.72 -0.43 -1.43
CA SER A 171 -9.27 -0.44 -1.30
C SER A 171 -8.71 0.98 -1.22
N THR A 172 -9.18 1.90 -2.06
CA THR A 172 -8.80 3.32 -1.99
C THR A 172 -9.22 3.96 -0.66
N LEU A 173 -10.42 3.71 -0.15
CA LEU A 173 -10.90 4.28 1.11
C LEU A 173 -10.10 3.78 2.33
N PHE A 174 -9.73 2.49 2.35
CA PHE A 174 -8.83 1.97 3.37
C PHE A 174 -7.46 2.67 3.31
N LEU A 175 -6.92 2.90 2.11
CA LEU A 175 -5.68 3.65 1.95
C LEU A 175 -5.84 5.13 2.31
N CYS A 176 -6.97 5.78 2.02
CA CYS A 176 -7.29 7.12 2.51
C CYS A 176 -7.20 7.19 4.04
N GLY A 177 -7.68 6.14 4.71
CA GLY A 177 -7.61 6.04 6.15
C GLY A 177 -6.19 5.80 6.68
N SER A 178 -5.49 4.81 6.11
CA SER A 178 -4.21 4.33 6.65
C SER A 178 -3.00 5.16 6.20
N TYR A 179 -3.00 5.69 4.98
CA TYR A 179 -1.83 6.36 4.41
C TYR A 179 -1.39 7.59 5.23
N PRO A 180 -2.27 8.52 5.63
CA PRO A 180 -1.86 9.66 6.46
C PRO A 180 -1.28 9.26 7.83
N LEU A 181 -1.72 8.13 8.40
CA LEU A 181 -1.14 7.60 9.65
C LEU A 181 0.33 7.21 9.49
N THR A 182 0.78 6.91 8.27
CA THR A 182 2.19 6.59 8.01
C THR A 182 3.10 7.82 8.05
N GLN A 183 2.53 9.02 8.10
CA GLN A 183 3.26 10.30 8.07
C GLN A 183 3.35 10.97 9.44
N VAL A 184 2.57 10.52 10.44
CA VAL A 184 2.41 11.24 11.73
C VAL A 184 3.72 11.42 12.49
N TYR A 185 4.65 10.48 12.38
CA TYR A 185 5.95 10.54 13.05
C TYR A 185 7.01 11.34 12.27
N GLN A 186 6.72 11.71 11.01
CA GLN A 186 7.66 12.40 10.12
C GLN A 186 7.39 13.91 10.01
N HIS A 187 6.45 14.47 10.79
CA HIS A 187 6.03 15.88 10.69
C HIS A 187 7.18 16.89 10.74
N GLN A 188 8.19 16.65 11.58
CA GLN A 188 9.33 17.55 11.73
C GLN A 188 10.22 17.53 10.48
N GLU A 189 10.58 16.34 10.01
CA GLU A 189 11.42 16.14 8.83
C GLU A 189 10.73 16.61 7.54
N ASP A 190 9.44 16.30 7.38
CA ASP A 190 8.62 16.78 6.25
C ASP A 190 8.64 18.31 6.18
N ARG A 191 8.46 18.98 7.34
CA ARG A 191 8.52 20.44 7.42
C ARG A 191 9.91 20.98 7.06
N GLN A 192 10.99 20.33 7.50
CA GLN A 192 12.36 20.76 7.19
C GLN A 192 12.68 20.66 5.69
N ARG A 193 12.10 19.67 4.99
CA ARG A 193 12.22 19.51 3.53
C ARG A 193 11.31 20.43 2.72
N GLY A 194 10.38 21.13 3.38
CA GLY A 194 9.35 21.92 2.71
C GLY A 194 8.22 21.08 2.10
N ASP A 195 8.08 19.82 2.51
CA ASP A 195 6.98 18.96 2.09
C ASP A 195 5.75 19.22 2.99
N LEU A 196 4.63 19.68 2.40
CA LEU A 196 3.36 19.81 3.12
C LEU A 196 2.50 18.56 2.91
N THR A 197 2.70 17.55 3.74
CA THR A 197 1.90 16.32 3.70
C THR A 197 0.50 16.54 4.27
N LEU A 198 -0.47 15.67 3.93
CA LEU A 198 -1.83 15.80 4.45
C LEU A 198 -1.87 15.67 5.97
N SER A 199 -1.08 14.75 6.54
CA SER A 199 -1.00 14.60 7.99
C SER A 199 -0.44 15.87 8.66
N LEU A 200 0.57 16.50 8.07
CA LEU A 200 1.13 17.75 8.57
C LEU A 200 0.11 18.90 8.49
N TRP A 201 -0.67 18.96 7.42
CA TRP A 201 -1.74 19.97 7.22
C TRP A 201 -2.90 19.80 8.22
N LEU A 202 -3.36 18.56 8.43
CA LEU A 202 -4.42 18.23 9.40
C LEU A 202 -3.95 18.34 10.86
N GLY A 203 -2.63 18.25 11.09
CA GLY A 203 -2.06 17.97 12.39
C GLY A 203 -2.36 16.55 12.88
N LEU A 204 -1.79 16.18 14.03
CA LEU A 204 -1.89 14.81 14.56
C LEU A 204 -3.35 14.38 14.79
N ARG A 205 -4.11 15.13 15.59
CA ARG A 205 -5.51 14.76 15.92
C ARG A 205 -6.41 14.72 14.69
N GLY A 206 -6.27 15.71 13.79
CA GLY A 206 -7.00 15.74 12.53
C GLY A 206 -6.68 14.53 11.65
N THR A 207 -5.42 14.08 11.64
CA THR A 207 -5.00 12.86 10.92
C THR A 207 -5.73 11.62 11.45
N PHE A 208 -5.82 11.46 12.78
CA PHE A 208 -6.54 10.31 13.36
C PHE A 208 -8.05 10.35 13.11
N VAL A 209 -8.67 11.54 13.15
CA VAL A 209 -10.10 11.68 12.80
C VAL A 209 -10.32 11.36 11.31
N PHE A 210 -9.50 11.91 10.43
CA PHE A 210 -9.55 11.62 9.00
C PHE A 210 -9.37 10.12 8.72
N ALA A 211 -8.40 9.49 9.41
CA ALA A 211 -8.16 8.07 9.32
C ALA A 211 -9.39 7.24 9.74
N ALA A 212 -10.01 7.59 10.86
CA ALA A 212 -11.22 6.92 11.35
C ALA A 212 -12.38 7.03 10.35
N VAL A 213 -12.60 8.22 9.78
CA VAL A 213 -13.63 8.44 8.76
C VAL A 213 -13.36 7.62 7.50
N GLY A 214 -12.13 7.63 6.98
CA GLY A 214 -11.75 6.87 5.80
C GLY A 214 -11.90 5.35 6.00
N LEU A 215 -11.39 4.82 7.12
CA LEU A 215 -11.49 3.40 7.46
C LEU A 215 -12.95 2.95 7.67
N LEU A 216 -13.75 3.75 8.38
CA LEU A 216 -15.17 3.46 8.59
C LEU A 216 -15.94 3.49 7.27
N SER A 217 -15.68 4.47 6.42
CA SER A 217 -16.32 4.59 5.11
C SER A 217 -15.98 3.38 4.22
N GLY A 218 -14.71 2.95 4.21
CA GLY A 218 -14.28 1.73 3.53
C GLY A 218 -14.98 0.48 4.08
N ALA A 219 -15.10 0.35 5.41
CA ALA A 219 -15.73 -0.81 6.04
C ALA A 219 -17.25 -0.86 5.78
N LEU A 220 -17.94 0.28 5.82
CA LEU A 220 -19.36 0.38 5.48
C LEU A 220 -19.61 0.05 4.01
N LEU A 221 -18.79 0.58 3.09
CA LEU A 221 -18.90 0.27 1.67
C LEU A 221 -18.60 -1.23 1.42
N LEU A 222 -17.58 -1.80 2.06
CA LEU A 222 -17.28 -3.23 1.98
C LEU A 222 -18.48 -4.07 2.43
N GLY A 223 -19.08 -3.72 3.58
CA GLY A 223 -20.26 -4.42 4.10
C GLY A 223 -21.45 -4.35 3.15
N PHE A 224 -21.71 -3.17 2.58
CA PHE A 224 -22.73 -2.98 1.56
C PHE A 224 -22.47 -3.82 0.30
N THR A 225 -21.23 -3.81 -0.21
CA THR A 225 -20.85 -4.54 -1.42
C THR A 225 -20.93 -6.06 -1.21
N TYR A 226 -20.46 -6.59 -0.07
CA TYR A 226 -20.60 -8.01 0.22
C TYR A 226 -22.04 -8.44 0.48
N TRP A 227 -22.88 -7.56 1.01
CA TRP A 227 -24.32 -7.82 1.08
C TRP A 227 -24.94 -7.93 -0.32
N GLN A 228 -24.61 -7.02 -1.25
CA GLN A 228 -25.05 -7.11 -2.66
C GLN A 228 -24.57 -8.38 -3.36
N ARG A 229 -23.35 -8.84 -3.07
CA ARG A 229 -22.78 -10.06 -3.64
C ARG A 229 -23.29 -11.35 -2.97
N HIS A 230 -24.14 -11.26 -1.95
CA HIS A 230 -24.54 -12.39 -1.10
C HIS A 230 -23.35 -13.10 -0.41
N GLU A 231 -22.27 -12.36 -0.15
CA GLU A 231 -21.02 -12.84 0.44
C GLU A 231 -20.92 -12.51 1.94
N ILE A 232 -22.01 -12.68 2.69
CA ILE A 232 -22.07 -12.30 4.12
C ILE A 232 -20.96 -12.94 4.96
N ARG A 233 -20.49 -14.11 4.55
CA ARG A 233 -19.38 -14.81 5.20
C ARG A 233 -18.05 -14.05 5.05
N ASN A 234 -17.79 -13.46 3.89
CA ASN A 234 -16.60 -12.64 3.67
C ASN A 234 -16.63 -11.40 4.58
N LEU A 235 -17.82 -10.81 4.79
CA LEU A 235 -17.99 -9.74 5.77
C LEU A 235 -17.69 -10.20 7.20
N LEU A 236 -18.17 -11.37 7.61
CA LEU A 236 -17.88 -11.92 8.95
C LEU A 236 -16.38 -12.21 9.14
N ILE A 237 -15.72 -12.82 8.15
CA ILE A 237 -14.27 -13.05 8.17
C ILE A 237 -13.53 -11.72 8.32
N PHE A 238 -13.91 -10.70 7.55
CA PHE A 238 -13.32 -9.37 7.63
C PHE A 238 -13.46 -8.76 9.03
N LEU A 239 -14.68 -8.76 9.60
CA LEU A 239 -14.94 -8.16 10.91
C LEU A 239 -14.16 -8.85 12.03
N VAL A 240 -14.13 -10.18 12.04
CA VAL A 240 -13.39 -10.96 13.04
C VAL A 240 -11.89 -10.74 12.90
N ALA A 241 -11.35 -10.83 11.68
CA ALA A 241 -9.92 -10.68 11.45
C ALA A 241 -9.39 -9.26 11.71
N THR A 242 -10.22 -8.23 11.47
CA THR A 242 -9.83 -6.81 11.65
C THR A 242 -10.17 -6.25 13.03
N GLY A 243 -10.87 -6.99 13.90
CA GLY A 243 -11.13 -6.60 15.29
C GLY A 243 -9.86 -6.14 16.05
N PRO A 244 -8.73 -6.88 16.01
CA PRO A 244 -7.48 -6.45 16.61
C PRO A 244 -6.95 -5.10 16.07
N VAL A 245 -7.16 -4.83 14.77
CA VAL A 245 -6.75 -3.58 14.11
C VAL A 245 -7.54 -2.40 14.67
N VAL A 246 -8.86 -2.56 14.82
CA VAL A 246 -9.74 -1.52 15.40
C VAL A 246 -9.35 -1.20 16.84
N VAL A 247 -9.09 -2.24 17.65
CA VAL A 247 -8.66 -2.06 19.04
C VAL A 247 -7.29 -1.37 19.11
N LEU A 248 -6.34 -1.77 18.28
CA LEU A 248 -5.02 -1.16 18.23
C LEU A 248 -5.08 0.30 17.81
N PHE A 249 -5.83 0.60 16.73
CA PHE A 249 -6.05 1.96 16.25
C PHE A 249 -6.71 2.83 17.33
N GLY A 250 -7.78 2.36 17.97
CA GLY A 250 -8.49 3.13 19.00
C GLY A 250 -7.60 3.43 20.21
N ARG A 251 -6.81 2.45 20.66
CA ARG A 251 -5.83 2.66 21.74
C ARG A 251 -4.74 3.65 21.36
N TRP A 252 -4.23 3.57 20.13
CA TRP A 252 -3.21 4.48 19.64
C TRP A 252 -3.75 5.91 19.47
N ALA A 253 -4.93 6.06 18.86
CA ALA A 253 -5.61 7.34 18.73
C ALA A 253 -5.84 8.01 20.08
N TRP A 254 -6.30 7.24 21.08
CA TRP A 254 -6.47 7.71 22.46
C TRP A 254 -5.12 8.15 23.08
N ALA A 255 -4.08 7.34 22.91
CA ALA A 255 -2.74 7.65 23.41
C ALA A 255 -2.20 8.96 22.80
N VAL A 256 -2.35 9.17 21.49
CA VAL A 256 -1.95 10.40 20.79
C VAL A 256 -2.79 11.60 21.24
N TRP A 257 -4.07 11.40 21.51
CA TRP A 257 -4.96 12.46 21.98
C TRP A 257 -4.50 13.04 23.31
N LEU A 258 -4.08 12.16 24.22
CA LEU A 258 -3.56 12.51 25.54
C LEU A 258 -2.11 12.98 25.49
N ARG A 259 -1.27 12.32 24.69
CA ARG A 259 0.17 12.56 24.57
C ARG A 259 0.60 12.55 23.10
N PRO A 260 0.75 13.72 22.45
CA PRO A 260 1.13 13.82 21.05
C PRO A 260 2.41 13.06 20.67
N ALA A 261 3.35 12.90 21.61
CA ALA A 261 4.58 12.14 21.42
C ALA A 261 4.37 10.64 21.11
N ALA A 262 3.18 10.08 21.37
CA ALA A 262 2.85 8.70 20.98
C ALA A 262 2.62 8.54 19.46
N ALA A 263 2.61 9.64 18.70
CA ALA A 263 2.63 9.61 17.23
C ALA A 263 4.06 9.35 16.74
N ASP A 264 4.64 8.22 17.16
CA ASP A 264 6.03 7.85 16.91
C ASP A 264 6.14 6.69 15.91
N PHE A 265 7.38 6.45 15.46
CA PHE A 265 7.73 5.39 14.52
C PHE A 265 7.26 4.00 14.97
N GLU A 266 7.40 3.67 16.25
CA GLU A 266 7.13 2.33 16.77
C GLU A 266 5.63 2.01 16.71
N HIS A 267 4.79 2.96 17.12
CA HIS A 267 3.35 2.80 17.04
C HIS A 267 2.87 2.75 15.59
N THR A 268 3.41 3.60 14.71
CA THR A 268 3.09 3.55 13.28
C THR A 268 3.49 2.21 12.65
N MET A 269 4.69 1.69 12.93
CA MET A 269 5.13 0.39 12.40
C MET A 269 4.31 -0.77 12.95
N ARG A 270 3.99 -0.76 14.24
CA ARG A 270 3.11 -1.76 14.85
C ARG A 270 1.73 -1.75 14.22
N MET A 271 1.17 -0.57 13.96
CA MET A 271 -0.11 -0.43 13.28
C MET A 271 -0.05 -1.02 11.86
N ASN A 272 0.99 -0.70 11.08
CA ASN A 272 1.18 -1.26 9.73
C ASN A 272 1.32 -2.79 9.75
N GLN A 273 2.12 -3.35 10.67
CA GLN A 273 2.34 -4.78 10.82
C GLN A 273 1.04 -5.53 11.13
N VAL A 274 0.34 -5.11 12.19
CA VAL A 274 -0.89 -5.78 12.64
C VAL A 274 -1.97 -5.64 11.58
N SER A 275 -2.14 -4.45 10.99
CA SER A 275 -3.12 -4.23 9.92
C SER A 275 -2.84 -5.10 8.71
N SER A 276 -1.58 -5.15 8.27
CA SER A 276 -1.19 -5.96 7.12
C SER A 276 -1.44 -7.45 7.35
N LEU A 277 -1.05 -7.97 8.53
CA LEU A 277 -1.24 -9.37 8.87
C LEU A 277 -2.74 -9.72 8.95
N CYS A 278 -3.52 -8.92 9.68
CA CYS A 278 -4.95 -9.14 9.85
C CYS A 278 -5.72 -9.08 8.53
N LEU A 279 -5.48 -8.05 7.71
CA LEU A 279 -6.15 -7.91 6.41
C LEU A 279 -5.72 -8.99 5.42
N SER A 280 -4.42 -9.29 5.34
CA SER A 280 -3.92 -10.37 4.48
C SER A 280 -4.52 -11.72 4.89
N ALA A 281 -4.55 -12.03 6.20
CA ALA A 281 -5.18 -13.24 6.70
C ALA A 281 -6.67 -13.29 6.33
N ALA A 282 -7.40 -12.18 6.48
CA ALA A 282 -8.80 -12.09 6.11
C ALA A 282 -9.01 -12.43 4.62
N PHE A 283 -8.29 -11.75 3.73
CA PHE A 283 -8.46 -11.92 2.29
C PHE A 283 -7.95 -13.29 1.78
N VAL A 284 -6.88 -13.82 2.36
CA VAL A 284 -6.43 -15.19 2.08
C VAL A 284 -7.48 -16.21 2.50
N LEU A 285 -8.09 -16.07 3.69
CA LEU A 285 -9.16 -16.96 4.14
C LEU A 285 -10.38 -16.89 3.20
N MET A 286 -10.77 -15.68 2.76
CA MET A 286 -11.85 -15.50 1.78
C MET A 286 -11.51 -16.19 0.45
N LEU A 287 -10.26 -16.04 -0.04
CA LEU A 287 -9.80 -16.66 -1.27
C LEU A 287 -9.81 -18.19 -1.17
N LEU A 288 -9.25 -18.77 -0.09
CA LEU A 288 -9.23 -20.21 0.14
C LEU A 288 -10.65 -20.78 0.23
N TRP A 289 -11.54 -20.08 0.92
CA TRP A 289 -12.95 -20.47 1.01
C TRP A 289 -13.63 -20.48 -0.37
N ALA A 290 -13.41 -19.43 -1.17
CA ALA A 290 -13.95 -19.32 -2.51
C ALA A 290 -13.42 -20.41 -3.47
N LEU A 291 -12.25 -21.00 -3.18
CA LEU A 291 -11.71 -22.16 -3.90
C LEU A 291 -12.30 -23.48 -3.40
N ALA A 292 -12.55 -23.63 -2.10
CA ALA A 292 -13.10 -24.84 -1.50
C ALA A 292 -14.60 -25.04 -1.74
N GLY A 293 -15.34 -23.95 -2.01
CA GLY A 293 -16.77 -23.99 -2.34
C GLY A 293 -17.09 -24.25 -3.82
N ARG A 294 -16.10 -24.68 -4.61
CA ARG A 294 -16.22 -25.05 -6.03
C ARG A 294 -15.93 -26.53 -6.20
#